data_AF-A0A9J6BH48-F1
#
_entry.id   AF-A0A9J6BH48-F1
#
_cell.length_a   1.000
_cell.length_b   1.000
_cell.length_c   1.000
_cell.angle_alpha   90.00
_cell.angle_beta   90.00
_cell.angle_gamma   90.00
#
_symmetry.space_group_name_H-M   'P 1'
#
loop_
_entity.id
_entity.type
_entity.pdbx_description
1 polymer ?
#
loop_
_entity_poly.entity_id
_entity_poly.type
_entity_poly.pdbx_seq_one_letter_code
_entity_poly.pdbx_strand_id
1 'polypeptide(L)'
;MTTKTPTTTTSSENTMTTTTPTTTTSSENTMTTTTPTTTTSSENTMTTTTPTTTTSSENTMTTTTPTTTTSSENTMTTTTPTTTTSSENTMTQTTPTTTTSSENTMTTTTPTTTTSSENTMTTNNAHDNNFV
;
A
#
# COMPACT_ATOMS: atom_id res chain seq x y z
N MET A 1 -4.41 -0.85 -34.60
CA MET A 1 -5.35 -0.38 -33.56
C MET A 1 -4.55 -0.09 -32.31
N THR A 2 -4.34 1.19 -31.99
CA THR A 2 -3.72 1.57 -30.71
C THR A 2 -4.83 1.56 -29.68
N THR A 3 -4.92 0.53 -28.85
CA THR A 3 -5.83 0.52 -27.70
C THR A 3 -5.40 1.66 -26.79
N LYS A 4 -6.21 2.71 -26.74
CA LYS A 4 -5.97 3.86 -25.87
C LYS A 4 -6.07 3.34 -24.44
N THR A 5 -4.93 3.18 -23.76
CA THR A 5 -4.89 2.89 -22.34
C THR A 5 -5.77 3.91 -21.62
N PRO A 6 -6.76 3.50 -20.82
CA PRO A 6 -7.61 4.44 -20.14
C PRO A 6 -6.74 5.27 -19.19
N THR A 7 -6.71 6.58 -19.40
CA THR A 7 -6.01 7.51 -18.50
C THR A 7 -6.60 7.48 -17.10
N THR A 8 -7.91 7.20 -17.02
CA THR A 8 -8.67 7.22 -15.78
C THR A 8 -9.61 6.03 -15.77
N THR A 9 -9.67 5.32 -14.66
CA THR A 9 -10.59 4.20 -14.46
C THR A 9 -11.34 4.38 -13.15
N THR A 10 -12.65 4.22 -13.21
CA THR A 10 -13.54 4.29 -12.04
C THR A 10 -14.44 3.06 -12.06
N SER A 11 -14.54 2.36 -10.94
CA SER A 11 -15.37 1.16 -10.80
C SER A 11 -16.10 1.15 -9.47
N SER A 12 -17.27 0.51 -9.44
CA SER A 12 -18.05 0.22 -8.24
C SER A 12 -18.60 -1.20 -8.35
N GLU A 13 -18.63 -1.94 -7.24
CA GLU A 13 -19.31 -3.25 -7.13
C GLU A 13 -18.92 -4.30 -8.20
N ASN A 14 -17.65 -4.32 -8.61
CA ASN A 14 -17.20 -5.16 -9.72
C ASN A 14 -15.79 -5.73 -9.52
N THR A 15 -15.37 -6.60 -10.43
CA THR A 15 -13.96 -7.02 -10.56
C THR A 15 -13.33 -6.32 -11.75
N MET A 16 -12.13 -5.76 -11.58
CA MET A 16 -11.45 -5.05 -12.65
C MET A 16 -9.94 -5.32 -12.68
N THR A 17 -9.40 -5.37 -13.90
CA THR A 17 -7.97 -5.45 -14.17
C THR A 17 -7.57 -4.36 -15.14
N THR A 18 -6.59 -3.54 -14.77
CA THR A 18 -6.07 -2.48 -15.63
C THR A 18 -4.54 -2.45 -15.64
N THR A 19 -4.00 -2.01 -16.77
CA THR A 19 -2.56 -1.84 -16.99
C THR A 19 -2.30 -0.41 -17.42
N THR A 20 -1.33 0.22 -16.77
CA THR A 20 -0.86 1.59 -17.02
C THR A 20 -1.91 2.71 -17.00
N PRO A 21 -2.96 2.69 -16.13
CA PRO A 21 -3.83 3.85 -16.00
C PRO A 21 -3.08 5.00 -15.33
N THR A 22 -3.39 6.26 -15.64
CA THR A 22 -2.87 7.38 -14.83
C THR A 22 -3.52 7.35 -13.45
N THR A 23 -4.84 7.21 -13.40
CA THR A 23 -5.61 7.18 -12.14
C THR A 23 -6.60 6.02 -12.11
N THR A 24 -6.67 5.36 -10.95
CA THR A 24 -7.70 4.36 -10.65
C THR A 24 -8.44 4.75 -9.38
N THR A 25 -9.77 4.76 -9.43
CA THR A 25 -10.64 4.97 -8.27
C THR A 25 -11.63 3.81 -8.16
N SER A 26 -11.78 3.20 -6.99
CA SER A 26 -12.68 2.05 -6.81
C SER A 26 -13.40 2.07 -5.45
N SER A 27 -14.65 1.61 -5.44
CA SER A 27 -15.44 1.36 -4.22
C SER A 27 -16.06 -0.03 -4.26
N GLU A 28 -15.93 -0.84 -3.21
CA GLU A 28 -16.59 -2.16 -3.13
C GLU A 28 -16.22 -3.13 -4.28
N ASN A 29 -14.96 -3.11 -4.74
CA ASN A 29 -14.45 -3.93 -5.85
C ASN A 29 -13.37 -4.94 -5.42
N THR A 30 -13.11 -5.87 -6.32
CA THR A 30 -11.84 -6.62 -6.37
C THR A 30 -10.99 -6.13 -7.55
N MET A 31 -9.76 -5.69 -7.28
CA MET A 31 -8.98 -4.90 -8.24
C MET A 31 -7.57 -5.44 -8.42
N THR A 32 -7.10 -5.47 -9.68
CA THR A 32 -5.68 -5.66 -10.00
C THR A 32 -5.20 -4.57 -10.95
N THR A 33 -4.22 -3.78 -10.51
CA THR A 33 -3.71 -2.64 -11.28
C THR A 33 -2.19 -2.70 -11.40
N THR A 34 -1.67 -2.58 -12.62
CA THR A 34 -0.22 -2.57 -12.88
C THR A 34 0.22 -1.19 -13.35
N THR A 35 1.24 -0.64 -12.70
CA THR A 35 1.87 0.66 -13.01
C THR A 35 0.88 1.84 -13.07
N PRO A 36 -0.02 2.02 -12.08
CA PRO A 36 -0.80 3.25 -12.01
C PRO A 36 0.06 4.42 -11.53
N THR A 37 -0.24 5.65 -11.93
CA THR A 37 0.31 6.81 -11.19
C THR A 37 -0.34 6.90 -9.82
N THR A 38 -1.68 6.91 -9.78
CA THR A 38 -2.45 7.05 -8.54
C THR A 38 -3.53 5.98 -8.45
N THR A 39 -3.68 5.37 -7.26
CA THR A 39 -4.80 4.50 -6.91
C THR A 39 -5.48 5.01 -5.64
N THR A 40 -6.80 5.16 -5.68
CA THR A 40 -7.64 5.51 -4.53
C THR A 40 -8.73 4.47 -4.36
N SER A 41 -8.92 3.94 -3.16
CA SER A 41 -9.84 2.82 -2.91
C SER A 41 -10.58 2.92 -1.57
N SER A 42 -11.85 2.55 -1.56
CA SER A 42 -12.66 2.34 -0.34
C SER A 42 -13.34 0.96 -0.35
N GLU A 43 -13.25 0.20 0.73
CA GLU A 43 -13.98 -1.08 0.88
C GLU A 43 -13.66 -2.13 -0.20
N ASN A 44 -12.40 -2.20 -0.67
CA ASN A 44 -11.95 -3.09 -1.75
C ASN A 44 -10.99 -4.19 -1.27
N THR A 45 -10.85 -5.22 -2.09
CA THR A 45 -9.66 -6.09 -2.11
C THR A 45 -8.79 -5.72 -3.31
N MET A 46 -7.52 -5.36 -3.09
CA MET A 46 -6.66 -4.84 -4.16
C MET A 46 -5.29 -5.50 -4.24
N THR A 47 -4.80 -5.67 -5.47
CA THR A 47 -3.39 -5.92 -5.79
C THR A 47 -2.86 -4.84 -6.72
N THR A 48 -1.84 -4.10 -6.29
CA THR A 48 -1.27 -3.00 -7.08
C THR A 48 0.24 -3.15 -7.21
N THR A 49 0.74 -3.14 -8.45
CA THR A 49 2.19 -3.25 -8.73
C THR A 49 2.74 -1.93 -9.25
N THR A 50 3.81 -1.45 -8.60
CA THR A 50 4.54 -0.22 -8.94
C THR A 50 3.65 1.04 -9.05
N PRO A 51 2.75 1.32 -8.08
CA PRO A 51 2.05 2.60 -8.07
C PRO A 51 3.02 3.72 -7.66
N THR A 52 2.81 4.94 -8.15
CA THR A 52 3.48 6.09 -7.52
C THR A 52 2.83 6.37 -6.16
N THR A 53 1.49 6.47 -6.13
CA THR A 53 0.73 6.76 -4.91
C THR A 53 -0.44 5.80 -4.75
N THR A 54 -0.63 5.29 -3.54
CA THR A 54 -1.82 4.53 -3.13
C THR A 54 -2.45 5.18 -1.90
N THR A 55 -3.76 5.43 -1.96
CA THR A 55 -4.57 5.91 -0.83
C THR A 55 -5.74 4.96 -0.61
N SER A 56 -5.93 4.48 0.62
CA SER A 56 -6.92 3.43 0.90
C SER A 56 -7.64 3.62 2.25
N SER A 57 -8.94 3.36 2.27
CA SER A 57 -9.76 3.24 3.50
C SER A 57 -10.52 1.92 3.53
N GLU A 58 -10.47 1.19 4.65
CA GLU A 58 -11.27 -0.03 4.85
C GLU A 58 -11.02 -1.14 3.80
N ASN A 59 -9.78 -1.31 3.34
CA ASN A 59 -9.40 -2.28 2.31
C ASN A 59 -8.54 -3.43 2.85
N THR A 60 -8.50 -4.51 2.07
CA THR A 60 -7.41 -5.50 2.10
C THR A 60 -6.51 -5.29 0.89
N MET A 61 -5.22 -5.05 1.09
CA MET A 61 -4.30 -4.67 0.00
C MET A 61 -2.99 -5.46 -0.02
N THR A 62 -2.54 -5.75 -1.24
CA THR A 62 -1.16 -6.13 -1.54
C THR A 62 -0.55 -5.12 -2.51
N THR A 63 0.52 -4.45 -2.09
CA THR A 63 1.18 -3.42 -2.91
C THR A 63 2.67 -3.70 -3.05
N THR A 64 3.16 -3.75 -4.29
CA THR A 64 4.58 -3.99 -4.58
C THR A 64 5.23 -2.73 -5.11
N THR A 65 6.36 -2.31 -4.51
CA THR A 65 7.16 -1.15 -4.91
C THR A 65 6.40 0.18 -5.03
N PRO A 66 5.54 0.57 -4.05
CA PRO A 66 4.95 1.89 -4.08
C PRO A 66 5.99 2.97 -3.72
N THR A 67 5.90 4.15 -4.33
CA THR A 67 6.63 5.31 -3.77
C THR A 67 5.97 5.72 -2.46
N THR A 68 4.66 5.94 -2.47
CA THR A 68 3.91 6.41 -1.29
C THR A 68 2.66 5.57 -1.07
N THR A 69 2.43 5.15 0.18
CA THR A 69 1.18 4.53 0.64
C THR A 69 0.60 5.31 1.82
N THR A 70 -0.67 5.69 1.73
CA THR A 70 -1.45 6.27 2.82
C THR A 70 -2.69 5.41 3.08
N SER A 71 -2.95 5.05 4.33
CA SER A 71 -3.95 4.04 4.67
C SER A 71 -4.62 4.28 6.01
N SER A 72 -5.94 4.07 6.07
CA SER A 72 -6.75 4.05 7.30
C SER A 72 -7.60 2.78 7.38
N GLU A 73 -7.60 2.10 8.52
CA GLU A 73 -8.48 0.94 8.78
C GLU A 73 -8.32 -0.22 7.77
N ASN A 74 -7.09 -0.49 7.32
CA ASN A 74 -6.79 -1.53 6.33
C ASN A 74 -6.02 -2.72 6.91
N THR A 75 -6.07 -3.83 6.17
CA THR A 75 -5.07 -4.90 6.25
C THR A 75 -4.15 -4.82 5.03
N MET A 76 -2.84 -4.67 5.23
CA MET A 76 -1.89 -4.44 4.14
C MET A 76 -0.68 -5.35 4.15
N THR A 77 -0.26 -5.77 2.97
CA THR A 77 1.09 -6.29 2.70
C THR A 77 1.78 -5.40 1.68
N THR A 78 2.90 -4.78 2.07
CA THR A 78 3.62 -3.84 1.22
C THR A 78 5.09 -4.24 1.06
N THR A 79 5.56 -4.39 -0.17
CA THR A 79 6.95 -4.72 -0.47
C THR A 79 7.69 -3.50 -0.99
N THR A 80 8.80 -3.15 -0.35
CA THR A 80 9.71 -2.06 -0.69
C THR A 80 9.03 -0.68 -0.86
N PRO A 81 8.19 -0.22 0.09
CA PRO A 81 7.68 1.14 0.03
C PRO A 81 8.80 2.15 0.32
N THR A 82 8.78 3.29 -0.39
CA THR A 82 9.63 4.41 0.02
C THR A 82 9.05 5.07 1.28
N THR A 83 7.75 5.39 1.25
CA THR A 83 7.06 6.03 2.38
C THR A 83 5.71 5.37 2.63
N THR A 84 5.46 5.03 3.90
CA THR A 84 4.16 4.55 4.38
C THR A 84 3.65 5.44 5.52
N THR A 85 2.41 5.92 5.40
CA THR A 85 1.66 6.59 6.48
C THR A 85 0.39 5.80 6.76
N SER A 86 0.13 5.50 8.04
CA SER A 86 -0.92 4.55 8.41
C SER A 86 -1.58 4.84 9.76
N SER A 87 -2.90 4.73 9.84
CA SER A 87 -3.68 4.78 11.08
C SER A 87 -4.61 3.58 11.20
N GLU A 88 -4.65 2.93 12.36
CA GLU A 88 -5.62 1.85 12.65
C GLU A 88 -5.54 0.64 11.69
N ASN A 89 -4.35 0.29 11.22
CA ASN A 89 -4.12 -0.81 10.27
C ASN A 89 -3.43 -2.02 10.90
N THR A 90 -3.61 -3.17 10.25
CA THR A 90 -2.72 -4.34 10.38
C THR A 90 -1.80 -4.40 9.17
N MET A 91 -0.49 -4.39 9.36
CA MET A 91 0.49 -4.27 8.27
C MET A 91 1.62 -5.27 8.33
N THR A 92 2.01 -5.76 7.16
CA THR A 92 3.31 -6.40 6.93
C THR A 92 4.09 -5.61 5.89
N GLN A 93 5.30 -5.15 6.24
CA GLN A 93 6.16 -4.41 5.32
C GLN A 93 7.54 -5.06 5.17
N THR A 94 8.01 -5.17 3.93
CA THR A 94 9.38 -5.65 3.63
C THR A 94 10.21 -4.49 3.09
N THR A 95 11.33 -4.19 3.73
CA THR A 95 12.28 -3.13 3.36
C THR A 95 11.64 -1.73 3.17
N PRO A 96 10.81 -1.24 4.12
CA PRO A 96 10.33 0.14 4.03
C PRO A 96 11.47 1.13 4.28
N THR A 97 11.55 2.21 3.49
CA THR A 97 12.51 3.28 3.78
C THR A 97 12.02 4.13 4.96
N THR A 98 10.80 4.64 4.89
CA THR A 98 10.19 5.44 5.96
C THR A 98 8.80 4.93 6.29
N THR A 99 8.51 4.74 7.57
CA THR A 99 7.16 4.42 8.06
C THR A 99 6.76 5.38 9.17
N THR A 100 5.58 6.00 9.04
CA THR A 100 4.90 6.77 10.08
C THR A 100 3.57 6.10 10.38
N SER A 101 3.27 5.86 11.65
CA SER A 101 2.14 4.99 12.02
C SER A 101 1.55 5.32 13.39
N SER A 102 0.22 5.26 13.51
CA SER A 102 -0.53 5.41 14.76
C SER A 102 -1.57 4.31 14.95
N GLU A 103 -1.68 3.72 16.13
CA GLU A 103 -2.70 2.71 16.48
C GLU A 103 -2.69 1.47 15.56
N ASN A 104 -1.51 1.03 15.12
CA ASN A 104 -1.36 -0.10 14.20
C ASN A 104 -0.80 -1.36 14.87
N THR A 105 -1.10 -2.52 14.28
CA THR A 105 -0.33 -3.75 14.46
C THR A 105 0.57 -3.95 13.25
N MET A 106 1.89 -4.01 13.46
CA MET A 106 2.85 -4.01 12.36
C MET A 106 3.94 -5.08 12.51
N THR A 107 4.21 -5.77 11.41
CA THR A 107 5.46 -6.53 11.21
C THR A 107 6.27 -5.85 10.12
N THR A 108 7.52 -5.50 10.41
CA THR A 108 8.44 -4.93 9.40
C THR A 108 9.72 -5.74 9.30
N THR A 109 10.26 -5.84 8.10
CA THR A 109 11.58 -6.46 7.87
C THR A 109 12.52 -5.39 7.31
N THR A 110 13.70 -5.25 7.92
CA THR A 110 14.76 -4.29 7.50
C THR A 110 14.25 -2.85 7.22
N PRO A 111 13.54 -2.18 8.15
CA PRO A 111 13.19 -0.77 7.96
C PRO A 111 14.43 0.13 8.07
N THR A 112 14.45 1.24 7.32
CA THR A 112 15.47 2.29 7.52
C THR A 112 15.07 3.24 8.64
N THR A 113 13.85 3.80 8.57
CA THR A 113 13.33 4.76 9.55
C THR A 113 11.89 4.42 9.91
N THR A 114 11.56 4.45 11.21
CA THR A 114 10.20 4.21 11.70
C THR A 114 9.84 5.18 12.83
N THR A 115 8.69 5.83 12.68
CA THR A 115 8.05 6.66 13.70
C THR A 115 6.68 6.06 14.02
N SER A 116 6.43 5.78 15.30
CA SER A 116 5.22 5.10 15.75
C SER A 116 4.64 5.70 17.02
N SER A 117 3.31 5.75 17.11
CA SER A 117 2.55 6.05 18.32
C SER A 117 1.51 4.96 18.56
N GLU A 118 1.37 4.46 19.78
CA GLU A 118 0.31 3.50 20.15
C GLU A 118 0.25 2.23 19.28
N ASN A 119 1.39 1.81 18.72
CA ASN A 119 1.47 0.61 17.89
C ASN A 119 1.97 -0.62 18.65
N THR A 120 1.53 -1.79 18.20
CA THR A 120 2.21 -3.07 18.45
C THR A 120 3.13 -3.39 17.28
N MET A 121 4.45 -3.43 17.50
CA MET A 121 5.45 -3.52 16.43
C MET A 121 6.36 -4.74 16.62
N THR A 122 6.55 -5.52 15.56
CA THR A 122 7.61 -6.53 15.45
C THR A 122 8.53 -6.16 14.29
N THR A 123 9.84 -6.16 14.53
CA THR A 123 10.84 -5.81 13.53
C THR A 123 11.84 -6.94 13.36
N ASN A 124 11.96 -7.46 12.14
CA ASN A 124 12.91 -8.50 11.76
C ASN A 124 14.08 -7.85 11.00
N ASN A 125 15.19 -7.59 11.67
CA ASN A 125 16.40 -7.08 11.02
C ASN A 125 17.32 -8.27 10.72
N ALA A 126 17.73 -8.45 9.45
CA ALA A 126 18.81 -9.39 9.09
C ALA A 126 20.21 -8.91 9.54
N HIS A 127 20.27 -7.85 10.36
CA HIS A 127 21.47 -7.14 10.77
C HIS A 127 21.46 -6.85 12.28
N ASP A 128 21.14 -7.85 13.09
CA ASP A 128 21.54 -7.86 14.50
C ASP A 128 23.07 -7.98 14.59
N ASN A 129 23.74 -6.85 14.39
CA ASN A 129 25.07 -6.56 14.92
C ASN A 129 25.13 -5.05 15.15
N ASN A 130 25.08 -4.65 16.43
CA ASN A 130 25.29 -3.30 16.98
C ASN A 130 24.19 -2.26 16.71
N PHE A 131 23.80 -1.37 17.63
CA PHE A 131 24.43 -0.86 18.87
C PHE A 131 23.39 -0.03 19.66
N VAL A 132 23.69 0.19 20.96
CA VAL A 132 23.20 1.19 21.95
C VAL A 132 21.72 1.23 22.37
#